data_AF-A0A536XVI0-F1
#
_entry.id   AF-A0A536XVI0-F1
#
_cell.length_a   1.000
_cell.length_b   1.000
_cell.length_c   1.000
_cell.angle_alpha   90.00
_cell.angle_beta   90.00
_cell.angle_gamma   90.00
#
_symmetry.space_group_name_H-M   'P 1'
#
loop_
_entity.id
_entity.type
_entity.pdbx_description
1 polymer ?
#
loop_
_entity_poly.entity_id
_entity_poly.type
_entity_poly.pdbx_seq_one_letter_code
_entity_poly.pdbx_strand_id
1 'polypeptide(L)' 'MASIRHEFDVAAPTARVWDAFKDVGAVHTRLAPGFVTACRLEGSGRIVTFANGMTTRELIVDV' A
#
# COMPACT_ATOMS: atom_id res chain seq x y z
N MET A 1 21.08 -13.66 2.70
CA MET A 1 19.99 -12.75 2.29
C MET A 1 20.06 -11.54 3.21
N ALA A 2 20.14 -10.33 2.68
CA ALA A 2 20.22 -9.13 3.51
C ALA A 2 18.82 -8.69 3.96
N SER A 3 18.70 -8.15 5.17
CA SER A 3 17.46 -7.62 5.74
C SER A 3 17.67 -6.21 6.29
N ILE A 4 16.61 -5.40 6.28
CA ILE A 4 16.58 -4.03 6.83
C ILE A 4 15.34 -3.91 7.70
N ARG A 5 15.46 -3.30 8.88
CA ARG A 5 14.34 -2.94 9.76
C ARG A 5 14.32 -1.42 9.96
N HIS A 6 13.14 -0.82 9.77
CA HIS A 6 12.92 0.61 9.97
C HIS A 6 11.65 0.80 10.81
N GLU A 7 11.72 1.68 11.79
CA GLU A 7 10.62 2.01 12.71
C GLU A 7 10.46 3.52 12.78
N PHE A 8 9.22 3.99 12.91
CA PHE A 8 8.90 5.39 13.09
C PHE A 8 7.54 5.52 13.79
N ASP A 9 7.36 6.61 14.52
CA ASP A 9 6.11 6.89 15.22
C ASP A 9 5.11 7.61 14.30
N VAL A 10 3.85 7.19 14.38
CA VAL A 10 2.72 7.84 13.72
C VAL A 10 1.79 8.37 14.80
N ALA A 11 1.57 9.68 14.82
CA ALA A 11 0.65 10.33 15.75
C ALA A 11 -0.83 10.11 15.35
N ALA A 12 -1.27 8.86 15.32
CA ALA A 12 -2.64 8.48 15.01
C ALA A 12 -3.06 7.22 15.78
N PRO A 13 -4.36 7.06 16.09
CA PRO A 13 -4.86 5.83 16.70
C PRO A 13 -4.60 4.62 15.79
N THR A 14 -4.17 3.50 16.38
CA THR A 14 -3.86 2.26 15.65
C THR A 14 -5.02 1.80 14.76
N ALA A 15 -6.26 1.90 15.24
CA ALA A 15 -7.44 1.53 14.46
C ALA A 15 -7.58 2.36 13.17
N ARG A 16 -7.27 3.66 13.21
CA ARG A 16 -7.31 4.53 12.03
C ARG A 16 -6.20 4.18 11.04
N VAL A 17 -4.99 3.91 11.56
CA VAL A 17 -3.87 3.50 10.73
C VAL A 17 -4.22 2.18 10.03
N TRP A 18 -4.68 1.19 10.80
CA TRP A 18 -5.03 -0.13 10.25
C TRP A 18 -6.18 -0.07 9.24
N ASP A 19 -7.18 0.78 9.45
CA ASP A 19 -8.28 1.02 8.49
C ASP A 19 -7.78 1.54 7.13
N ALA A 20 -6.66 2.26 7.09
CA ALA A 20 -6.02 2.67 5.83
C ALA A 20 -5.21 1.54 5.19
N PHE A 21 -4.51 0.73 5.99
CA PHE A 21 -3.67 -0.38 5.50
C PHE A 21 -4.48 -1.54 4.93
N LYS A 22 -5.58 -1.91 5.59
CA LYS A 22 -6.40 -3.06 5.17
C LYS A 22 -7.20 -2.83 3.89
N ASP A 23 -7.43 -1.58 3.51
CA ASP A 23 -8.08 -1.23 2.24
C ASP A 23 -7.07 -1.26 1.07
N VAL A 24 -6.66 -2.47 0.72
CA VAL A 24 -5.61 -2.75 -0.27
C VAL A 24 -5.94 -2.24 -1.68
N GLY A 25 -7.22 -2.03 -2.00
CA GLY A 25 -7.68 -1.49 -3.28
C GLY A 25 -7.55 0.03 -3.40
N ALA A 26 -7.59 0.74 -2.27
CA ALA A 26 -7.60 2.20 -2.23
C ALA A 26 -6.26 2.82 -1.77
N VAL A 27 -5.16 2.09 -1.88
CA VAL A 27 -3.82 2.57 -1.48
C VAL A 27 -3.44 3.93 -2.08
N HIS A 28 -3.86 4.19 -3.33
CA HIS A 28 -3.60 5.43 -4.09
C HIS A 28 -4.35 6.67 -3.57
N THR A 29 -5.34 6.48 -2.69
CA THR A 29 -6.14 7.58 -2.12
C THR A 29 -6.08 7.63 -0.60
N ARG A 30 -5.93 6.46 0.07
CA ARG A 30 -6.05 6.35 1.54
C ARG A 30 -4.73 6.19 2.29
N LEU A 31 -3.71 5.61 1.66
CA LEU A 31 -2.46 5.27 2.36
C LEU A 31 -1.23 5.98 1.78
N ALA A 32 -1.07 5.97 0.45
CA ALA A 32 0.09 6.50 -0.24
C ALA A 32 -0.30 7.43 -1.41
N PRO A 33 -1.15 8.45 -1.18
CA PRO A 33 -1.56 9.37 -2.23
C PRO A 33 -0.36 10.11 -2.83
N GLY A 34 -0.34 10.23 -4.16
CA GLY A 34 0.76 10.87 -4.90
C GLY A 34 1.98 9.99 -5.09
N PHE A 35 2.24 9.02 -4.21
CA PHE A 35 3.27 7.99 -4.41
C PHE A 35 2.75 6.83 -5.27
N VAL A 36 1.56 6.32 -4.96
CA VAL A 36 0.78 5.44 -5.84
C VAL A 36 -0.27 6.29 -6.53
N THR A 37 -0.29 6.27 -7.85
CA THR A 37 -1.16 7.10 -8.68
C THR A 37 -2.36 6.33 -9.24
N ALA A 38 -2.25 5.01 -9.35
CA ALA A 38 -3.36 4.14 -9.71
C ALA A 38 -3.26 2.79 -9.00
N CYS A 39 -4.41 2.21 -8.65
CA CYS A 39 -4.50 0.85 -8.11
C CYS A 39 -5.75 0.17 -8.66
N ARG A 40 -5.61 -1.07 -9.11
CA ARG A 40 -6.74 -1.94 -9.45
C ARG A 40 -6.51 -3.35 -8.93
N LEU A 41 -7.54 -3.97 -8.37
CA LEU A 41 -7.49 -5.37 -7.95
C LEU A 41 -7.53 -6.29 -9.18
N GLU A 42 -6.75 -7.38 -9.14
CA GLU A 42 -6.68 -8.37 -10.21
C GLU A 42 -6.39 -9.77 -9.63
N GLY A 43 -7.42 -10.63 -9.62
CA GLY A 43 -7.32 -11.97 -9.03
C GLY A 43 -6.95 -11.91 -7.55
N SER A 44 -5.90 -12.62 -7.15
CA SER A 44 -5.36 -12.65 -5.78
C SER A 44 -4.45 -11.47 -5.42
N GLY A 45 -4.32 -10.48 -6.30
CA GLY A 45 -3.38 -9.37 -6.10
C GLY A 45 -3.93 -8.04 -6.57
N ARG A 46 -3.02 -7.09 -6.74
CA ARG A 46 -3.30 -5.76 -7.28
C ARG A 46 -2.24 -5.33 -8.28
N ILE A 47 -2.66 -4.51 -9.24
CA ILE A 47 -1.77 -3.77 -10.12
C ILE A 47 -1.70 -2.34 -9.60
N VAL A 48 -0.49 -1.87 -9.30
CA VAL A 48 -0.22 -0.52 -8.82
C VAL A 48 0.67 0.23 -9.80
N THR A 49 0.35 1.50 -10.02
CA THR A 49 1.20 2.44 -10.77
C THR A 49 1.76 3.47 -9.81
N PHE A 50 3.08 3.66 -9.86
CA PHE A 50 3.79 4.60 -9.01
C PHE A 50 3.96 5.96 -9.71
N ALA A 51 4.29 6.99 -8.92
CA ALA A 51 4.52 8.35 -9.40
C ALA A 51 5.57 8.47 -10.52
N ASN A 52 6.54 7.55 -10.56
CA ASN A 52 7.58 7.49 -11.60
C ASN A 52 7.12 6.78 -12.89
N GLY A 53 5.84 6.41 -13.01
CA GLY A 53 5.27 5.70 -14.16
C GLY A 53 5.46 4.18 -14.15
N MET A 54 6.23 3.63 -13.21
CA MET A 54 6.40 2.17 -13.08
C MET A 54 5.09 1.52 -12.66
N THR A 55 4.80 0.34 -13.23
CA THR A 55 3.63 -0.47 -12.87
C THR A 55 4.05 -1.87 -12.47
N THR A 56 3.52 -2.37 -11.36
CA THR A 56 3.86 -3.67 -10.78
C THR A 56 2.61 -4.44 -10.37
N ARG A 57 2.70 -5.77 -10.39
CA ARG A 57 1.74 -6.68 -9.76
C ARG A 57 2.22 -7.08 -8.37
N GLU A 58 1.39 -6.84 -7.37
CA GLU A 58 1.62 -7.22 -5.98
C GLU A 58 0.64 -8.32 -5.57
N LEU A 59 1.13 -9.41 -4.99
CA LEU A 59 0.28 -10.44 -4.38
C LEU A 59 -0.22 -9.93 -3.03
N ILE A 60 -1.51 -10.10 -2.75
CA ILE A 60 -2.08 -9.84 -1.43
C ILE A 60 -1.99 -11.15 -0.64
N VAL A 61 -1.27 -11.14 0.47
CA VAL A 61 -1.05 -12.34 1.31
C VAL A 61 -2.09 -12.42 2.42
N ASP A 62 -2.41 -11.29 3.07
CA ASP A 62 -3.39 -11.20 4.17
C ASP A 62 -3.88 -9.74 4.37
N VAL A 63 -4.93 -9.52 5.17
CA VAL A 63 -5.54 -8.21 5.52
C VAL A 63 -6.15 -8.13 6.93
#